data_AF-A0A661N434-F1
#
_entry.id   AF-A0A661N434-F1
#
_cell.length_a   1.000
_cell.length_b   1.000
_cell.length_c   1.000
_cell.angle_alpha   90.00
_cell.angle_beta   90.00
_cell.angle_gamma   90.00
#
_symmetry.space_group_name_H-M   'P 1'
#
loop_
_entity.id
_entity.type
_entity.pdbx_description
1 polymer ?
#
loop_
_entity_poly.entity_id
_entity_poly.type
_entity_poly.pdbx_seq_one_letter_code
_entity_poly.pdbx_strand_id
1 'polypeptide(L)'
;MTDAHPPTATTPNALLDTLWRFLRGDMTTSEFEGWTYETPALEALLGPDLYLAVVSTFFSNPEEVDKTRDILERFAREQTDMRCECITLRSLDVVDMGHHEHIFKTLDKLASRGPQYWWLSIEVCRECTQPWLIASEERQNDVFCMRRLSTEEHALFLESGTWPSDFDSYGRLLEIGREAGRSVRWVAPLEAGSVRETIADLAKERPGIGLSELCSLLNLDAQTITTIVEDISDDRNIRVDLQK
;
A
#
# COMPACT_ATOMS: atom_id res chain seq x y z
N MET A 1 11.94 -18.23 -43.79
CA MET A 1 11.13 -19.03 -42.86
C MET A 1 11.29 -18.38 -41.51
N THR A 2 10.34 -17.54 -41.13
CA THR A 2 10.27 -16.88 -39.83
C THR A 2 9.61 -17.82 -38.86
N ASP A 3 10.40 -18.39 -37.94
CA ASP A 3 9.92 -19.18 -36.81
C ASP A 3 9.16 -18.25 -35.85
N ALA A 4 7.86 -18.13 -36.06
CA ALA A 4 6.95 -17.59 -35.07
C ALA A 4 6.89 -18.60 -33.91
N HIS A 5 7.55 -18.27 -32.79
CA HIS A 5 7.29 -18.96 -31.54
C HIS A 5 5.79 -18.83 -31.21
N PRO A 6 5.07 -19.94 -30.96
CA PRO A 6 3.68 -19.85 -30.56
C PRO A 6 3.59 -19.11 -29.22
N PRO A 7 2.60 -18.22 -29.03
CA PRO A 7 2.38 -17.56 -27.74
C PRO A 7 2.13 -18.65 -26.69
N THR A 8 2.93 -18.63 -25.62
CA THR A 8 2.76 -19.49 -24.45
C THR A 8 1.33 -19.38 -23.93
N ALA A 9 0.63 -20.50 -23.83
CA ALA A 9 -0.75 -20.54 -23.37
C ALA A 9 -0.86 -19.96 -21.94
N THR A 10 -1.56 -18.84 -21.80
CA THR A 10 -1.86 -18.24 -20.50
C THR A 10 -2.79 -19.16 -19.72
N THR A 11 -2.42 -19.53 -18.49
CA THR A 11 -3.24 -20.39 -17.64
C THR A 11 -4.41 -19.59 -17.05
N PRO A 12 -5.55 -20.24 -16.71
CA PRO A 12 -6.68 -19.56 -16.05
C PRO A 12 -6.27 -18.80 -14.78
N ASN A 13 -5.33 -19.33 -14.00
CA ASN A 13 -4.83 -18.68 -12.79
C ASN A 13 -4.07 -17.38 -13.08
N ALA A 14 -3.29 -17.32 -14.16
CA ALA A 14 -2.57 -16.11 -14.55
C ALA A 14 -3.51 -15.01 -15.06
N LEU A 15 -4.59 -15.41 -15.76
CA LEU A 15 -5.65 -14.48 -16.18
C LEU A 15 -6.39 -13.92 -14.96
N LEU A 16 -6.74 -14.77 -13.99
CA LEU A 16 -7.43 -14.37 -12.77
C LEU A 16 -6.55 -13.45 -11.89
N ASP A 17 -5.24 -13.70 -11.80
CA ASP A 17 -4.32 -12.80 -11.10
C ASP A 17 -4.23 -11.43 -11.79
N THR A 18 -4.17 -11.40 -13.13
CA THR A 18 -4.19 -10.14 -13.88
C THR A 18 -5.49 -9.36 -13.67
N LEU A 19 -6.63 -10.06 -13.63
CA LEU A 19 -7.91 -9.47 -13.28
C LEU A 19 -7.88 -8.86 -11.88
N TRP A 20 -7.36 -9.59 -10.88
CA TRP A 20 -7.22 -9.08 -9.52
C TRP A 20 -6.32 -7.86 -9.43
N ARG A 21 -5.23 -7.81 -10.20
CA ARG A 21 -4.36 -6.61 -10.27
C ARG A 21 -5.13 -5.39 -10.72
N PHE A 22 -5.98 -5.50 -11.74
CA PHE A 22 -6.88 -4.41 -12.13
C PHE A 22 -7.84 -4.06 -11.01
N LEU A 23 -8.56 -5.04 -10.46
CA LEU A 23 -9.58 -4.84 -9.43
C LEU A 23 -9.05 -4.12 -8.19
N ARG A 24 -7.88 -4.52 -7.68
CA ARG A 24 -7.28 -3.87 -6.51
C ARG A 24 -6.58 -2.56 -6.83
N GLY A 25 -6.27 -2.28 -8.10
CA GLY A 25 -5.66 -1.01 -8.53
C GLY A 25 -4.14 -1.06 -8.75
N ASP A 26 -3.57 -2.25 -8.89
CA ASP A 26 -2.17 -2.47 -9.31
C ASP A 26 -1.99 -2.36 -10.84
N MET A 27 -3.07 -2.10 -11.57
CA MET A 27 -3.09 -1.91 -13.01
C MET A 27 -4.04 -0.77 -13.34
N THR A 28 -3.58 0.15 -14.19
CA THR A 28 -4.36 1.30 -14.65
C THR A 28 -5.48 0.86 -15.58
N THR A 29 -6.50 1.71 -15.74
CA THR A 29 -7.61 1.45 -16.67
C THR A 29 -7.15 1.26 -18.11
N SER A 30 -6.17 2.06 -18.57
CA SER A 30 -5.65 1.96 -19.94
C SER A 30 -4.85 0.67 -20.16
N GLU A 31 -4.07 0.23 -19.17
CA GLU A 31 -3.36 -1.06 -19.24
C GLU A 31 -4.34 -2.24 -19.27
N PHE A 32 -5.39 -2.18 -18.46
CA PHE A 32 -6.42 -3.22 -18.45
C PHE A 32 -7.19 -3.27 -19.77
N GLU A 33 -7.59 -2.11 -20.32
CA GLU A 33 -8.22 -2.02 -21.63
C GLU A 33 -7.35 -2.67 -22.72
N GLY A 34 -6.07 -2.28 -22.80
CA GLY A 34 -5.13 -2.89 -23.75
C GLY A 34 -5.03 -4.42 -23.56
N TRP A 35 -4.90 -4.87 -22.31
CA TRP A 35 -4.83 -6.30 -21.99
C TRP A 35 -6.08 -7.07 -22.40
N THR A 36 -7.28 -6.52 -22.20
CA THR A 36 -8.54 -7.19 -22.58
C THR A 36 -8.61 -7.43 -24.10
N TYR A 37 -8.15 -6.48 -24.91
CA TYR A 37 -8.11 -6.62 -26.38
C TYR A 37 -7.01 -7.56 -26.88
N GLU A 38 -5.89 -7.66 -26.17
CA GLU A 38 -4.76 -8.52 -26.54
C GLU A 38 -4.87 -9.97 -26.04
N THR A 39 -5.89 -10.28 -25.22
CA THR A 39 -6.00 -11.58 -24.54
C THR A 39 -7.26 -12.36 -24.95
N PRO A 40 -7.26 -13.06 -26.09
CA PRO A 40 -8.40 -13.88 -26.54
C PRO A 40 -8.83 -14.95 -25.54
N ALA A 41 -7.90 -15.45 -24.72
CA ALA A 41 -8.20 -16.43 -23.68
C ALA A 41 -9.09 -15.88 -22.55
N LEU A 42 -9.28 -14.56 -22.46
CA LEU A 42 -10.14 -13.94 -21.46
C LEU A 42 -11.62 -14.32 -21.64
N GLU A 43 -12.10 -14.46 -22.88
CA GLU A 43 -13.48 -14.89 -23.15
C GLU A 43 -13.75 -16.29 -22.58
N ALA A 44 -12.78 -17.20 -22.68
CA ALA A 44 -12.90 -18.54 -22.12
C ALA A 44 -12.97 -18.54 -20.58
N LEU A 45 -12.34 -17.55 -19.91
CA LEU A 45 -12.41 -17.39 -18.47
C LEU A 45 -13.75 -16.77 -18.04
N LEU A 46 -14.13 -15.64 -18.64
CA LEU A 46 -15.30 -14.85 -18.22
C LEU A 46 -16.63 -15.45 -18.71
N GLY A 47 -16.60 -16.21 -19.78
CA GLY A 47 -17.78 -16.55 -20.57
C GLY A 47 -18.19 -15.40 -21.50
N PRO A 48 -18.96 -15.70 -22.57
CA PRO A 48 -19.22 -14.76 -23.66
C PRO A 48 -19.98 -13.51 -23.21
N ASP A 49 -20.96 -13.65 -22.31
CA ASP A 49 -21.80 -12.52 -21.88
C ASP A 49 -21.01 -11.50 -21.05
N LEU A 50 -20.23 -11.97 -20.07
CA LEU A 50 -19.40 -11.11 -19.23
C LEU A 50 -18.22 -10.53 -20.03
N TYR A 51 -17.61 -11.34 -20.89
CA TYR A 51 -16.58 -10.85 -21.79
C TYR A 51 -17.09 -9.72 -22.70
N LEU A 52 -18.26 -9.90 -23.34
CA LEU A 52 -18.88 -8.87 -24.16
C LEU A 52 -19.15 -7.59 -23.37
N ALA A 53 -19.64 -7.70 -22.13
CA ALA A 53 -19.85 -6.55 -21.27
C ALA A 53 -18.54 -5.79 -21.01
N VAL A 54 -17.45 -6.50 -20.71
CA VAL A 54 -16.13 -5.91 -20.44
C VAL A 54 -15.53 -5.24 -21.67
N VAL A 55 -15.52 -5.89 -22.83
CA VAL A 55 -14.93 -5.30 -24.04
C VAL A 55 -15.78 -4.16 -24.63
N SER A 56 -17.05 -4.09 -24.26
CA SER A 56 -17.97 -3.01 -24.64
C SER A 56 -17.94 -1.82 -23.67
N THR A 57 -17.23 -1.92 -22.55
CA THR A 57 -17.09 -0.83 -21.57
C THR A 57 -16.42 0.37 -22.21
N PHE A 58 -16.97 1.57 -22.03
CA PHE A 58 -16.29 2.79 -22.44
C PHE A 58 -15.23 3.18 -21.38
N PHE A 59 -14.01 2.66 -21.52
CA PHE A 59 -12.93 2.81 -20.53
C PHE A 59 -12.48 4.25 -20.25
N SER A 60 -12.88 5.21 -21.09
CA SER A 60 -12.68 6.65 -20.84
C SER A 60 -13.71 7.25 -19.87
N ASN A 61 -14.79 6.53 -19.53
CA ASN A 61 -15.84 6.95 -18.59
C ASN A 61 -15.67 6.26 -17.23
N PRO A 62 -15.29 6.99 -16.16
CA PRO A 62 -15.07 6.41 -14.83
C PRO A 62 -16.28 5.65 -14.27
N GLU A 63 -17.51 6.13 -14.50
CA GLU A 63 -18.71 5.48 -13.96
C GLU A 63 -18.94 4.09 -14.58
N GLU A 64 -18.64 3.94 -15.86
CA GLU A 64 -18.73 2.63 -16.55
C GLU A 64 -17.61 1.69 -16.12
N VAL A 65 -16.40 2.22 -15.90
CA VAL A 65 -15.27 1.46 -15.36
C VAL A 65 -15.59 0.94 -13.97
N ASP A 66 -16.18 1.77 -13.09
CA ASP A 66 -16.56 1.36 -11.74
C ASP A 66 -17.63 0.26 -11.76
N LYS A 67 -18.69 0.41 -12.59
CA LYS A 67 -19.69 -0.66 -12.78
C LYS A 67 -19.07 -1.95 -13.30
N THR A 68 -18.10 -1.85 -14.20
CA THR A 68 -17.38 -3.01 -14.75
C THR A 68 -16.54 -3.68 -13.67
N ARG A 69 -15.85 -2.90 -12.83
CA ARG A 69 -15.10 -3.39 -11.66
C ARG A 69 -16.01 -4.14 -10.69
N ASP A 70 -17.18 -3.62 -10.37
CA ASP A 70 -18.13 -4.29 -9.44
C ASP A 70 -18.55 -5.68 -9.95
N ILE A 71 -18.84 -5.79 -11.25
CA ILE A 71 -19.24 -7.06 -11.87
C ILE A 71 -18.06 -8.05 -11.89
N LEU A 72 -16.89 -7.56 -12.32
CA LEU A 72 -15.66 -8.35 -12.37
C LEU A 72 -15.20 -8.80 -10.97
N GLU A 73 -15.38 -7.99 -9.94
CA GLU A 73 -15.03 -8.35 -8.57
C GLU A 73 -15.92 -9.49 -8.07
N ARG A 74 -17.23 -9.43 -8.31
CA ARG A 74 -18.14 -10.51 -7.95
C ARG A 74 -17.74 -11.82 -8.63
N PHE A 75 -17.48 -11.77 -9.93
CA PHE A 75 -16.99 -12.92 -10.68
C PHE A 75 -15.66 -13.44 -10.10
N ALA A 76 -14.68 -12.56 -9.88
CA ALA A 76 -13.36 -12.95 -9.39
C ALA A 76 -13.45 -13.60 -8.00
N ARG A 77 -14.33 -13.11 -7.11
CA ARG A 77 -14.59 -13.72 -5.80
C ARG A 77 -15.22 -15.11 -5.90
N GLU A 78 -16.11 -15.34 -6.86
CA GLU A 78 -16.70 -16.67 -7.11
C GLU A 78 -15.67 -17.66 -7.68
N GLN A 79 -14.68 -17.18 -8.43
CA GLN A 79 -13.61 -18.00 -8.99
C GLN A 79 -12.41 -18.19 -8.06
N THR A 80 -12.34 -17.45 -6.95
CA THR A 80 -11.19 -17.46 -6.04
C THR A 80 -11.55 -18.13 -4.73
N ASP A 81 -10.69 -19.05 -4.26
CA ASP A 81 -10.80 -19.60 -2.92
C ASP A 81 -10.39 -18.56 -1.87
N MET A 82 -11.38 -17.86 -1.30
CA MET A 82 -11.21 -16.74 -0.38
C MET A 82 -10.86 -17.17 1.06
N ARG A 83 -9.84 -18.03 1.22
CA ARG A 83 -9.30 -18.38 2.55
C ARG A 83 -8.51 -17.24 3.22
N CYS A 84 -8.07 -16.28 2.43
CA CYS A 84 -7.45 -15.04 2.91
C CYS A 84 -7.83 -13.85 2.02
N GLU A 85 -7.60 -12.64 2.52
CA GLU A 85 -7.88 -11.38 1.81
C GLU A 85 -6.64 -10.83 1.09
N CYS A 86 -5.52 -11.55 1.10
CA CYS A 86 -4.28 -11.05 0.50
C CYS A 86 -4.43 -10.70 -0.98
N ILE A 87 -5.25 -11.42 -1.75
CA ILE A 87 -5.42 -11.16 -3.19
C ILE A 87 -6.14 -9.83 -3.47
N THR A 88 -6.94 -9.34 -2.52
CA THR A 88 -7.72 -8.11 -2.68
C THR A 88 -6.93 -6.86 -2.34
N LEU A 89 -5.80 -7.00 -1.64
CA LEU A 89 -4.92 -5.87 -1.31
C LEU A 89 -3.98 -5.52 -2.46
N ARG A 90 -3.77 -4.21 -2.62
CA ARG A 90 -2.76 -3.64 -3.52
C ARG A 90 -1.35 -4.13 -3.18
N SER A 91 -0.45 -4.00 -4.14
CA SER A 91 0.96 -4.28 -3.93
C SER A 91 1.60 -3.31 -2.94
N LEU A 92 1.11 -2.07 -2.87
CA LEU A 92 1.32 -1.14 -1.75
C LEU A 92 -0.07 -0.67 -1.30
N ASP A 93 -0.43 -0.97 -0.06
CA ASP A 93 -1.76 -0.69 0.48
C ASP A 93 -1.69 -0.06 1.87
N VAL A 94 -2.76 0.61 2.26
CA VAL A 94 -2.91 1.23 3.58
C VAL A 94 -4.21 0.75 4.21
N VAL A 95 -4.08 0.13 5.37
CA VAL A 95 -5.16 -0.54 6.07
C VAL A 95 -5.38 0.12 7.43
N ASP A 96 -6.60 0.59 7.67
CA ASP A 96 -6.95 1.24 8.94
C ASP A 96 -6.87 0.24 10.11
N MET A 97 -6.17 0.62 11.18
CA MET A 97 -6.14 -0.16 12.42
C MET A 97 -7.56 -0.21 13.01
N GLY A 98 -8.00 -1.41 13.41
CA GLY A 98 -9.32 -1.65 14.01
C GLY A 98 -10.49 -1.83 13.03
N HIS A 99 -10.33 -1.59 11.72
CA HIS A 99 -11.40 -1.85 10.72
C HIS A 99 -11.18 -3.10 9.86
N HIS A 100 -9.94 -3.60 9.75
CA HIS A 100 -9.58 -4.67 8.81
C HIS A 100 -8.73 -5.77 9.46
N GLU A 101 -9.07 -6.19 10.68
CA GLU A 101 -8.31 -7.22 11.41
C GLU A 101 -8.33 -8.60 10.73
N HIS A 102 -9.25 -8.83 9.78
CA HIS A 102 -9.41 -10.11 9.10
C HIS A 102 -8.19 -10.53 8.29
N ILE A 103 -7.50 -9.59 7.63
CA ILE A 103 -6.29 -9.94 6.89
C ILE A 103 -5.20 -10.46 7.81
N PHE A 104 -4.98 -9.77 8.93
CA PHE A 104 -3.97 -10.11 9.93
C PHE A 104 -4.23 -11.46 10.59
N LYS A 105 -5.48 -11.94 10.62
CA LYS A 105 -5.78 -13.28 11.13
C LYS A 105 -4.97 -14.35 10.43
N THR A 106 -4.66 -14.18 9.14
CA THR A 106 -3.93 -15.17 8.33
C THR A 106 -2.43 -14.91 8.23
N LEU A 107 -1.94 -13.79 8.76
CA LEU A 107 -0.53 -13.42 8.68
C LEU A 107 0.21 -13.95 9.90
N ASP A 108 1.29 -14.68 9.64
CA ASP A 108 2.21 -15.14 10.67
C ASP A 108 3.48 -14.29 10.60
N LYS A 109 3.85 -13.68 11.73
CA LYS A 109 5.03 -12.81 11.81
C LYS A 109 6.31 -13.63 11.69
N LEU A 110 7.10 -13.32 10.66
CA LEU A 110 8.36 -13.99 10.37
C LEU A 110 9.53 -13.31 11.10
N ALA A 111 9.58 -11.97 11.06
CA ALA A 111 10.63 -11.20 11.70
C ALA A 111 10.19 -9.77 12.07
N SER A 112 10.87 -9.19 13.07
CA SER A 112 10.86 -7.74 13.31
C SER A 112 12.22 -7.19 12.94
N ARG A 113 12.28 -5.99 12.37
CA ARG A 113 13.55 -5.41 11.93
C ARG A 113 14.46 -4.98 13.09
N GLY A 114 13.87 -4.62 14.22
CA GLY A 114 14.59 -4.31 15.47
C GLY A 114 14.16 -2.97 16.07
N PRO A 115 14.75 -2.57 17.22
CA PRO A 115 14.26 -1.44 18.01
C PRO A 115 14.27 -0.08 17.29
N GLN A 116 15.22 0.13 16.37
CA GLN A 116 15.31 1.37 15.60
C GLN A 116 14.18 1.50 14.56
N TYR A 117 13.65 0.37 14.10
CA TYR A 117 12.54 0.26 13.16
C TYR A 117 11.40 -0.52 13.83
N TRP A 118 11.05 -0.09 15.04
CA TRP A 118 10.11 -0.81 15.92
C TRP A 118 8.74 -1.03 15.26
N TRP A 119 8.39 -0.20 14.27
CA TRP A 119 7.17 -0.30 13.47
C TRP A 119 7.21 -1.37 12.38
N LEU A 120 8.38 -1.94 12.03
CA LEU A 120 8.58 -2.71 10.80
C LEU A 120 8.72 -4.22 11.04
N SER A 121 7.87 -5.00 10.36
CA SER A 121 7.90 -6.46 10.34
C SER A 121 7.86 -7.03 8.92
N ILE A 122 8.32 -8.27 8.78
CA ILE A 122 7.96 -9.14 7.65
C ILE A 122 7.04 -10.21 8.18
N GLU A 123 5.92 -10.39 7.49
CA GLU A 123 4.88 -11.38 7.82
C GLU A 123 4.53 -12.18 6.57
N VAL A 124 4.09 -13.42 6.75
CA VAL A 124 3.74 -14.31 5.65
C VAL A 124 2.33 -14.83 5.86
N CYS A 125 1.48 -14.72 4.84
CA CYS A 125 0.15 -15.31 4.90
C CYS A 125 0.25 -16.84 4.90
N ARG A 126 -0.28 -17.51 5.91
CA ARG A 126 -0.24 -18.99 5.97
C ARG A 126 -1.16 -19.70 4.97
N GLU A 127 -2.13 -18.99 4.39
CA GLU A 127 -3.08 -19.54 3.42
C GLU A 127 -2.56 -19.47 1.98
N CYS A 128 -2.05 -18.31 1.56
CA CYS A 128 -1.56 -18.10 0.19
C CYS A 128 -0.03 -17.98 0.09
N THR A 129 0.70 -18.06 1.20
CA THR A 129 2.17 -17.94 1.30
C THR A 129 2.74 -16.59 0.88
N GLN A 130 1.90 -15.58 0.61
CA GLN A 130 2.35 -14.24 0.22
C GLN A 130 3.17 -13.60 1.36
N PRO A 131 4.44 -13.24 1.11
CA PRO A 131 5.22 -12.41 2.02
C PRO A 131 4.82 -10.93 1.92
N TRP A 132 4.74 -10.26 3.07
CA TRP A 132 4.42 -8.85 3.23
C TRP A 132 5.47 -8.15 4.08
N LEU A 133 5.91 -6.97 3.65
CA LEU A 133 6.54 -5.98 4.51
C LEU A 133 5.43 -5.13 5.11
N ILE A 134 5.39 -5.01 6.44
CA ILE A 134 4.32 -4.32 7.15
C ILE A 134 4.93 -3.29 8.10
N ALA A 135 4.47 -2.05 7.99
CA ALA A 135 4.82 -0.96 8.89
C ALA A 135 3.58 -0.49 9.65
N SER A 136 3.64 -0.51 10.98
CA SER A 136 2.62 0.02 11.87
C SER A 136 2.85 1.51 12.12
N GLU A 137 2.02 2.38 11.55
CA GLU A 137 2.01 3.81 11.85
C GLU A 137 0.90 4.11 12.86
N GLU A 138 1.22 3.87 14.13
CA GLU A 138 0.29 4.00 15.27
C GLU A 138 0.39 5.33 16.01
N ARG A 139 1.32 6.23 15.65
CA ARG A 139 1.49 7.49 16.38
C ARG A 139 0.58 8.59 15.87
N GLN A 140 0.31 8.60 14.57
CA GLN A 140 -0.44 9.65 13.91
C GLN A 140 -1.75 9.15 13.34
N ASN A 141 -1.74 8.23 12.38
CA ASN A 141 -2.91 7.95 11.55
C ASN A 141 -3.61 6.63 11.88
N ASP A 142 -3.06 5.82 12.80
CA ASP A 142 -3.58 4.50 13.16
C ASP A 142 -3.77 3.61 11.92
N VAL A 143 -2.71 3.45 11.13
CA VAL A 143 -2.72 2.66 9.89
C VAL A 143 -1.58 1.66 9.81
N PHE A 144 -1.83 0.55 9.14
CA PHE A 144 -0.81 -0.34 8.63
C PHE A 144 -0.48 0.02 7.18
N CYS A 145 0.78 0.35 6.89
CA CYS A 145 1.29 0.39 5.52
C CYS A 145 1.79 -1.01 5.17
N MET A 146 1.25 -1.61 4.12
CA MET A 146 1.54 -2.97 3.69
C MET A 146 2.14 -2.97 2.30
N ARG A 147 3.26 -3.67 2.10
CA ARG A 147 3.84 -3.88 0.78
C ARG A 147 4.03 -5.37 0.49
N ARG A 148 3.52 -5.81 -0.65
CA ARG A 148 3.71 -7.16 -1.17
C ARG A 148 5.18 -7.34 -1.52
N LEU A 149 5.81 -8.39 -1.01
CA LEU A 149 7.16 -8.77 -1.42
C LEU A 149 7.10 -9.70 -2.63
N SER A 150 7.98 -9.46 -3.59
CA SER A 150 8.26 -10.40 -4.67
C SER A 150 8.92 -11.67 -4.14
N THR A 151 8.94 -12.72 -4.97
CA THR A 151 9.61 -13.98 -4.61
C THR A 151 11.11 -13.74 -4.41
N GLU A 152 11.70 -12.86 -5.22
CA GLU A 152 13.11 -12.49 -5.19
C GLU A 152 13.46 -11.71 -3.92
N GLU A 153 12.66 -10.71 -3.53
CA GLU A 153 12.88 -9.95 -2.29
C GLU A 153 12.75 -10.83 -1.06
N HIS A 154 11.76 -11.73 -1.03
CA HIS A 154 11.58 -12.65 0.08
C HIS A 154 12.73 -13.65 0.18
N ALA A 155 13.20 -14.20 -0.95
CA ALA A 155 14.37 -15.07 -0.98
C ALA A 155 15.63 -14.35 -0.48
N LEU A 156 15.85 -13.11 -0.92
CA LEU A 156 16.98 -12.29 -0.48
C LEU A 156 16.93 -12.01 1.03
N PHE A 157 15.75 -11.76 1.59
CA PHE A 157 15.57 -11.65 3.03
C PHE A 157 15.95 -12.95 3.76
N LEU A 158 15.48 -14.10 3.29
CA LEU A 158 15.76 -15.39 3.93
C LEU A 158 17.25 -15.79 3.84
N GLU A 159 17.91 -15.49 2.73
CA GLU A 159 19.30 -15.90 2.46
C GLU A 159 20.33 -14.98 3.14
N SER A 160 20.14 -13.66 3.05
CA SER A 160 21.12 -12.68 3.52
C SER A 160 20.62 -11.73 4.61
N GLY A 161 19.37 -11.88 5.06
CA GLY A 161 18.77 -10.97 6.03
C GLY A 161 18.55 -9.57 5.49
N THR A 162 18.52 -9.40 4.16
CA THR A 162 18.37 -8.09 3.52
C THR A 162 16.93 -7.62 3.61
N TRP A 163 16.72 -6.50 4.29
CA TRP A 163 15.41 -5.86 4.40
C TRP A 163 15.16 -4.91 3.23
N PRO A 164 13.95 -4.91 2.66
CA PRO A 164 13.57 -3.84 1.75
C PRO A 164 13.45 -2.50 2.48
N SER A 165 13.80 -1.42 1.79
CA SER A 165 13.97 -0.10 2.40
C SER A 165 12.73 0.80 2.35
N ASP A 166 11.62 0.30 1.79
CA ASP A 166 10.42 1.10 1.48
C ASP A 166 9.85 1.85 2.69
N PHE A 167 10.01 1.25 3.89
CA PHE A 167 9.45 1.71 5.16
C PHE A 167 10.52 2.09 6.19
N ASP A 168 11.74 2.41 5.75
CA ASP A 168 12.87 2.74 6.64
C ASP A 168 12.73 4.12 7.29
N SER A 169 12.01 5.01 6.63
CA SER A 169 11.77 6.38 7.07
C SER A 169 10.39 6.48 7.71
N TYR A 170 10.30 7.04 8.91
CA TYR A 170 8.98 7.27 9.52
C TYR A 170 8.19 8.31 8.73
N GLY A 171 8.88 9.33 8.20
CA GLY A 171 8.28 10.32 7.31
C GLY A 171 7.66 9.69 6.07
N ARG A 172 8.28 8.64 5.51
CA ARG A 172 7.73 7.92 4.36
C ARG A 172 6.40 7.22 4.69
N LEU A 173 6.21 6.72 5.91
CA LEU A 173 4.93 6.14 6.33
C LEU A 173 3.81 7.18 6.37
N LEU A 174 4.10 8.36 6.89
CA LEU A 174 3.15 9.47 6.92
C LEU A 174 2.76 9.93 5.51
N GLU A 175 3.74 9.98 4.60
CA GLU A 175 3.49 10.28 3.17
C GLU A 175 2.55 9.25 2.55
N ILE A 176 2.83 7.95 2.74
CA ILE A 176 2.02 6.85 2.19
C ILE A 176 0.60 6.89 2.73
N GLY A 177 0.43 7.03 4.05
CA GLY A 177 -0.89 7.16 4.67
C GLY A 177 -1.67 8.33 4.08
N ARG A 178 -1.05 9.50 3.99
CA ARG A 178 -1.67 10.70 3.40
C ARG A 178 -2.02 10.53 1.92
N GLU A 179 -1.14 9.95 1.11
CA GLU A 179 -1.39 9.65 -0.31
C GLU A 179 -2.58 8.70 -0.49
N ALA A 180 -2.79 7.78 0.46
CA ALA A 180 -3.98 6.92 0.53
C ALA A 180 -5.23 7.61 1.13
N GLY A 181 -5.17 8.92 1.38
CA GLY A 181 -6.25 9.69 2.00
C GLY A 181 -6.47 9.38 3.48
N ARG A 182 -5.50 8.71 4.14
CA ARG A 182 -5.50 8.42 5.57
C ARG A 182 -4.69 9.47 6.30
N SER A 183 -5.38 10.51 6.72
CA SER A 183 -4.80 11.56 7.55
C SER A 183 -5.79 11.94 8.63
N VAL A 184 -5.34 11.93 9.88
CA VAL A 184 -6.17 12.36 11.00
C VAL A 184 -6.09 13.86 11.20
N ARG A 185 -7.14 14.42 11.83
CA ARG A 185 -7.10 15.78 12.37
C ARG A 185 -7.03 15.72 13.88
N TRP A 186 -5.95 16.24 14.43
CA TRP A 186 -5.77 16.31 15.88
C TRP A 186 -6.76 17.29 16.54
N VAL A 187 -7.38 16.86 17.64
CA VAL A 187 -8.26 17.72 18.46
C VAL A 187 -7.44 18.65 19.36
N ALA A 188 -6.36 18.14 19.96
CA ALA A 188 -5.48 18.88 20.87
C ALA A 188 -3.99 18.54 20.61
N PRO A 189 -3.42 18.96 19.45
CA PRO A 189 -2.07 18.56 19.03
C PRO A 189 -0.96 19.02 19.98
N LEU A 190 -1.15 20.14 20.70
CA LEU A 190 -0.16 20.66 21.66
C LEU A 190 -0.02 19.78 22.92
N GLU A 191 -1.06 19.02 23.26
CA GLU A 191 -1.10 18.11 24.42
C GLU A 191 -0.67 16.69 24.04
N ALA A 192 -0.64 16.36 22.75
CA ALA A 192 -0.31 15.04 22.25
C ALA A 192 1.21 14.79 22.26
N GLY A 193 1.66 13.96 23.21
CA GLY A 193 3.06 13.52 23.30
C GLY A 193 3.56 12.85 22.01
N SER A 194 2.71 12.08 21.32
CA SER A 194 3.06 11.39 20.08
C SER A 194 3.40 12.34 18.94
N VAL A 195 2.73 13.49 18.83
CA VAL A 195 3.02 14.54 17.83
C VAL A 195 4.41 15.13 18.07
N ARG A 196 4.71 15.46 19.34
CA ARG A 196 6.01 16.01 19.75
C ARG A 196 7.15 15.03 19.46
N GLU A 197 6.96 13.77 19.80
CA GLU A 197 7.92 12.70 19.50
C GLU A 197 8.12 12.51 18.01
N THR A 198 7.04 12.54 17.23
CA THR A 198 7.10 12.38 15.77
C THR A 198 7.86 13.54 15.12
N ILE A 199 7.61 14.80 15.50
CA ILE A 199 8.38 15.95 15.00
C ILE A 199 9.86 15.81 15.36
N ALA A 200 10.17 15.42 16.60
CA ALA A 200 11.55 15.24 17.03
C ALA A 200 12.28 14.14 16.24
N ASP A 201 11.62 13.01 15.99
CA ASP A 201 12.18 11.90 15.24
C ASP A 201 12.37 12.27 13.75
N LEU A 202 11.40 12.96 13.14
CA LEU A 202 11.51 13.49 11.78
C LEU A 202 12.68 14.48 11.64
N ALA A 203 12.85 15.41 12.60
CA ALA A 203 13.95 16.37 12.57
C ALA A 203 15.33 15.72 12.79
N LYS A 204 15.40 14.60 13.50
CA LYS A 204 16.64 13.81 13.64
C LYS A 204 16.95 13.02 12.36
N GLU A 205 15.93 12.44 11.74
CA GLU A 205 16.07 11.68 10.50
C GLU A 205 16.44 12.61 9.33
N ARG A 206 15.85 13.81 9.28
CA ARG A 206 16.05 14.83 8.24
C ARG A 206 16.40 16.19 8.88
N PRO A 207 17.66 16.42 9.29
CA PRO A 207 18.07 17.70 9.87
C PRO A 207 17.81 18.88 8.93
N GLY A 208 17.05 19.87 9.40
CA GLY A 208 16.61 21.00 8.58
C GLY A 208 15.34 20.75 7.77
N ILE A 209 14.53 19.76 8.16
CA ILE A 209 13.17 19.58 7.62
C ILE A 209 12.39 20.90 7.70
N GLY A 210 11.68 21.25 6.63
CA GLY A 210 10.96 22.52 6.51
C GLY A 210 9.64 22.53 7.26
N LEU A 211 9.17 23.71 7.62
CA LEU A 211 7.87 23.92 8.27
C LEU A 211 6.73 23.45 7.37
N SER A 212 6.78 23.76 6.07
CA SER A 212 5.76 23.34 5.12
C SER A 212 5.64 21.81 5.03
N GLU A 213 6.78 21.11 5.09
CA GLU A 213 6.85 19.65 5.04
C GLU A 213 6.23 19.04 6.28
N LEU A 214 6.58 19.54 7.48
CA LEU A 214 5.98 19.09 8.75
C LEU A 214 4.46 19.32 8.78
N CYS A 215 3.98 20.49 8.35
CA CYS A 215 2.55 20.77 8.24
C CYS A 215 1.85 19.75 7.36
N SER A 216 2.48 19.43 6.22
CA SER A 216 1.94 18.51 5.23
C SER A 216 1.96 17.04 5.66
N LEU A 217 2.95 16.62 6.44
CA LEU A 217 3.06 15.24 6.95
C LEU A 217 2.12 14.97 8.13
N LEU A 218 1.96 15.97 9.01
CA LEU A 218 1.20 15.82 10.26
C LEU A 218 -0.22 16.36 10.18
N ASN A 219 -0.60 16.97 9.05
CA ASN A 219 -1.89 17.63 8.85
C ASN A 219 -2.20 18.65 9.95
N LEU A 220 -1.21 19.49 10.25
CA LEU A 220 -1.25 20.56 11.24
C LEU A 220 -0.94 21.89 10.58
N ASP A 221 -1.43 22.98 11.18
CA ASP A 221 -1.10 24.32 10.74
C ASP A 221 0.30 24.76 11.22
N ALA A 222 0.85 25.76 10.53
CA ALA A 222 2.18 26.28 10.78
C ALA A 222 2.38 26.83 12.21
N GLN A 223 1.34 27.44 12.79
CA GLN A 223 1.43 28.00 14.14
C GLN A 223 1.53 26.89 15.19
N THR A 224 0.73 25.83 15.04
CA THR A 224 0.79 24.64 15.89
C THR A 224 2.17 23.98 15.81
N ILE A 225 2.70 23.75 14.61
CA ILE A 225 4.04 23.14 14.44
C ILE A 225 5.13 24.02 15.06
N THR A 226 5.10 25.34 14.81
CA THR A 226 6.10 26.28 15.36
C THR A 226 6.10 26.24 16.89
N THR A 227 4.92 26.30 17.51
CA THR A 227 4.77 26.22 18.97
C THR A 227 5.36 24.92 19.53
N ILE A 228 5.11 23.79 18.86
CA ILE A 228 5.67 22.50 19.31
C ILE A 228 7.19 22.49 19.15
N VAL A 229 7.71 22.96 18.00
CA VAL A 229 9.14 22.99 17.71
C VAL A 229 9.88 23.86 18.72
N GLU A 230 9.36 25.05 19.04
CA GLU A 230 9.95 25.93 20.06
C GLU A 230 10.05 25.22 21.42
N ASP A 231 9.00 24.51 21.83
CA ASP A 231 8.96 23.80 23.12
C ASP A 231 9.96 22.63 23.18
N ILE A 232 10.17 21.89 22.08
CA ILE A 232 11.07 20.72 22.08
C ILE A 232 12.51 21.02 21.65
N SER A 233 12.78 22.21 21.08
CA SER A 233 14.11 22.59 20.59
C SER A 233 15.11 22.77 21.73
N ASP A 234 14.66 23.31 22.86
CA ASP A 234 15.49 23.54 24.04
C ASP A 234 15.95 22.22 24.70
N ASP A 235 15.15 21.16 24.57
CA ASP A 235 15.38 19.88 25.24
C ASP A 235 16.11 18.83 24.39
N ARG A 236 16.03 18.91 23.05
CA ARG A 236 16.38 17.76 22.18
C ARG A 236 17.41 18.03 21.08
N ASN A 237 17.98 19.23 20.99
CA ASN A 237 18.96 19.61 19.95
C ASN A 237 18.48 19.26 18.53
N ILE A 238 17.22 19.55 18.23
CA ILE A 238 16.63 19.32 16.90
C ILE A 238 16.85 20.53 15.99
N ARG A 239 16.85 20.31 14.67
CA ARG A 239 16.98 21.38 13.67
C ARG A 239 15.81 21.31 12.70
N VAL A 240 14.95 22.31 12.75
CA VAL A 240 13.81 22.52 11.84
C VAL A 240 13.99 23.88 11.19
N ASP A 241 13.77 23.96 9.89
CA ASP A 241 13.79 25.23 9.15
C ASP A 241 12.40 25.87 9.18
N LEU A 242 12.20 26.84 10.07
CA LEU A 242 10.93 27.55 10.23
C LEU A 242 10.69 28.61 9.14
N GLN A 243 11.65 28.87 8.25
CA GLN A 243 11.52 29.86 7.17
C GLN A 243 11.19 29.24 5.81
N LYS A 244 11.24 27.91 5.70
CA LYS A 244 10.99 27.13 4.48
C LYS A 244 9.66 26.40 4.53
#